data_AF-A0A2V8ETA1-F1
#
_entry.id   AF-A0A2V8ETA1-F1
#
_cell.length_a   1.000
_cell.length_b   1.000
_cell.length_c   1.000
_cell.angle_alpha   90.00
_cell.angle_beta   90.00
_cell.angle_gamma   90.00
#
_symmetry.space_group_name_H-M   'P 1'
#
loop_
_entity.id
_entity.type
_entity.pdbx_description
1 polymer ?
#
loop_
_entity_poly.entity_id
_entity_poly.type
_entity_poly.pdbx_seq_one_letter_code
_entity_poly.pdbx_strand_id
1 'polypeptide(L)'
;MLNPYATFVGTRDPHEVIASTPQELRRLADRIGAARVTTPRAPGKWSARDILCHLADSEIVFGFRLRQALAEDHHVIQPFDQERWAPPYASLDADAAIATFAALRSWNIAL
;
A
#
# COMPACT_ATOMS: atom_id res chain seq x y z
N MET A 1 7.38 22.76 -4.64
CA MET A 1 7.54 22.05 -3.34
C MET A 1 7.80 20.59 -3.66
N LEU A 2 8.93 20.03 -3.21
CA LEU A 2 9.08 18.57 -3.16
C LEU A 2 7.92 17.99 -2.33
N ASN A 3 7.43 16.84 -2.76
CA ASN A 3 6.44 16.01 -2.09
C ASN A 3 6.47 16.19 -0.54
N PRO A 4 5.35 16.56 0.13
CA PRO A 4 5.32 16.80 1.59
C PRO A 4 5.73 15.58 2.42
N TYR A 5 5.78 14.40 1.80
CA TYR A 5 6.23 13.16 2.41
C TYR A 5 7.74 12.90 2.29
N ALA A 6 8.50 13.74 1.58
CA ALA A 6 9.95 13.57 1.41
C ALA A 6 10.71 13.56 2.75
N THR A 7 10.24 14.32 3.74
CA THR A 7 10.80 14.33 5.10
C THR A 7 10.69 12.97 5.79
N PHE A 8 9.66 12.17 5.47
CA PHE A 8 9.51 10.82 6.01
C PHE A 8 10.44 9.81 5.36
N VAL A 9 10.97 10.07 4.15
CA VAL A 9 12.06 9.27 3.57
C VAL A 9 13.39 9.66 4.22
N GLY A 10 13.59 10.96 4.45
CA GLY A 10 14.80 11.51 5.07
C GLY A 10 15.99 11.37 4.12
N THR A 11 17.11 10.85 4.61
CA THR A 11 18.34 10.64 3.83
C THR A 11 18.45 9.25 3.22
N ARG A 12 17.42 8.40 3.36
CA ARG A 12 17.43 7.03 2.84
C ARG A 12 17.21 7.02 1.34
N ASP A 13 17.76 6.01 0.69
CA ASP A 13 17.47 5.74 -0.70
C ASP A 13 15.98 5.33 -0.87
N PRO A 14 15.19 6.03 -1.70
CA PRO A 14 13.77 5.72 -1.87
C PRO A 14 13.51 4.31 -2.41
N HIS A 15 14.39 3.80 -3.27
CA HIS A 15 14.27 2.46 -3.82
C HIS A 15 14.49 1.39 -2.74
N GLU A 16 15.47 1.58 -1.84
CA GLU A 16 15.65 0.71 -0.67
C GLU A 16 14.46 0.75 0.30
N VAL A 17 13.88 1.94 0.53
CA VAL A 17 12.67 2.09 1.36
C VAL A 17 11.49 1.33 0.74
N ILE A 18 11.30 1.48 -0.58
CA ILE A 18 10.27 0.77 -1.33
C ILE A 18 10.51 -0.75 -1.28
N ALA A 19 11.75 -1.22 -1.45
CA ALA A 19 12.10 -2.64 -1.40
C ALA A 19 11.87 -3.27 -0.03
N SER A 20 12.14 -2.54 1.06
CA SER A 20 12.00 -3.04 2.43
C SER A 20 10.59 -2.91 3.01
N THR A 21 9.69 -2.14 2.37
CA THR A 21 8.33 -1.89 2.89
C THR A 21 7.55 -3.17 3.20
N PRO A 22 7.54 -4.23 2.37
CA PRO A 22 6.78 -5.45 2.68
C PRO A 22 7.19 -6.10 4.00
N GLN A 23 8.50 -6.14 4.30
CA GLN A 23 9.02 -6.69 5.55
C GLN A 23 8.60 -5.82 6.75
N GLU A 24 8.61 -4.50 6.58
CA GLU A 24 8.15 -3.59 7.64
C GLU A 24 6.66 -3.70 7.91
N LEU A 25 5.82 -3.88 6.88
CA LEU A 25 4.39 -4.13 7.05
C LEU A 25 4.12 -5.42 7.82
N ARG A 26 4.83 -6.51 7.48
CA ARG A 26 4.78 -7.78 8.22
C ARG A 26 5.15 -7.57 9.69
N ARG A 27 6.30 -6.95 9.95
CA ARG A 27 6.78 -6.67 11.31
C ARG A 27 5.78 -5.83 12.12
N LEU A 28 5.16 -4.83 11.49
CA LEU A 28 4.15 -4.00 12.13
C LEU A 28 2.87 -4.77 12.44
N ALA A 29 2.39 -5.60 11.51
CA ALA A 29 1.22 -6.45 11.72
C ALA A 29 1.44 -7.45 12.86
N ASP A 30 2.60 -8.11 12.90
CA ASP A 30 2.97 -9.05 13.97
C ASP A 30 3.02 -8.34 15.34
N ARG A 31 3.60 -7.13 15.39
CA ARG A 31 3.66 -6.30 16.61
C ARG A 31 2.28 -5.81 17.07
N ILE A 32 1.38 -5.50 16.13
CA ILE A 32 -0.01 -5.13 16.44
C ILE A 32 -0.74 -6.36 16.99
N GLY A 33 -0.54 -7.52 16.38
CA GLY A 33 -1.13 -8.80 16.78
C GLY A 33 -2.56 -8.98 16.25
N ALA A 34 -2.94 -10.25 16.05
CA ALA A 34 -4.20 -10.65 15.41
C ALA A 34 -5.46 -10.02 16.04
N ALA A 35 -5.50 -9.91 17.37
CA ALA A 35 -6.65 -9.32 18.06
C ALA A 35 -6.87 -7.83 17.75
N ARG A 36 -5.78 -7.07 17.52
CA ARG A 36 -5.85 -5.62 17.30
C ARG A 36 -5.80 -5.23 15.83
N VAL A 37 -5.31 -6.11 14.94
CA VAL A 37 -5.17 -5.79 13.52
C VAL A 37 -6.52 -5.48 12.87
N THR A 38 -7.59 -6.11 13.36
CA THR A 38 -8.98 -5.94 12.89
C THR A 38 -9.75 -4.85 13.62
N THR A 39 -9.15 -4.20 14.62
CA THR A 39 -9.84 -3.21 15.47
C THR A 39 -9.50 -1.78 15.05
N PRO A 40 -10.49 -0.96 14.65
CA PRO A 40 -10.31 0.47 14.44
C PRO A 40 -9.80 1.20 15.68
N ARG A 41 -8.90 2.19 15.50
CA ARG A 41 -8.39 3.02 16.61
C ARG A 41 -9.40 4.06 17.12
N ALA A 42 -10.40 4.39 16.32
CA ALA A 42 -11.47 5.32 16.68
C ALA A 42 -12.72 5.04 15.80
N PRO A 43 -13.92 5.48 16.21
CA PRO A 43 -15.13 5.37 15.40
C PRO A 43 -14.95 5.98 14.01
N GLY A 44 -15.36 5.26 12.97
CA GLY A 44 -15.28 5.70 11.58
C GLY A 44 -13.86 5.72 10.99
N LYS A 45 -12.85 5.18 11.69
CA LYS A 45 -11.49 5.01 11.15
C LYS A 45 -11.25 3.58 10.69
N TRP A 46 -10.31 3.42 9.76
CA TRP A 46 -9.84 2.11 9.34
C TRP A 46 -9.10 1.37 10.46
N SER A 47 -9.27 0.06 10.50
CA SER A 47 -8.39 -0.84 11.24
C SER A 47 -7.04 -0.99 10.53
N ALA A 48 -6.07 -1.63 11.17
CA ALA A 48 -4.78 -1.91 10.53
C ALA A 48 -4.96 -2.86 9.32
N ARG A 49 -5.86 -3.85 9.40
CA ARG A 49 -6.23 -4.70 8.28
C ARG A 49 -6.74 -3.88 7.11
N ASP A 50 -7.67 -2.94 7.35
CA ASP A 50 -8.26 -2.18 6.24
C ASP A 50 -7.21 -1.30 5.55
N ILE A 51 -6.24 -0.77 6.31
CA ILE A 51 -5.06 -0.08 5.76
C ILE A 51 -4.21 -1.05 4.93
N LEU A 52 -3.95 -2.27 5.39
CA LEU A 52 -3.18 -3.26 4.64
C LEU A 52 -3.87 -3.65 3.32
N CYS A 53 -5.19 -3.84 3.34
CA CYS A 53 -5.98 -4.08 2.13
C CYS A 53 -5.90 -2.90 1.15
N HIS A 54 -6.05 -1.68 1.66
CA HIS A 54 -5.91 -0.47 0.84
C HIS A 54 -4.51 -0.34 0.19
N LEU A 55 -3.46 -0.70 0.93
CA LEU A 55 -2.10 -0.70 0.39
C LEU A 55 -1.94 -1.75 -0.72
N ALA A 56 -2.51 -2.94 -0.57
CA ALA A 56 -2.50 -3.97 -1.61
C ALA A 56 -3.19 -3.49 -2.90
N ASP A 57 -4.38 -2.88 -2.79
CA ASP A 57 -5.10 -2.32 -3.94
C ASP A 57 -4.34 -1.14 -4.57
N SER A 58 -3.69 -0.32 -3.74
CA SER A 58 -2.88 0.80 -4.23
C SER A 58 -1.66 0.33 -5.03
N GLU A 59 -1.04 -0.81 -4.69
CA GLU A 59 0.06 -1.38 -5.49
C GLU A 59 -0.40 -1.82 -6.88
N ILE A 60 -1.63 -2.33 -7.01
CA ILE A 60 -2.21 -2.65 -8.32
C ILE A 60 -2.34 -1.37 -9.15
N VAL A 61 -2.95 -0.33 -8.57
CA VAL A 61 -3.21 0.94 -9.25
C VAL A 61 -1.89 1.62 -9.64
N PHE A 62 -0.92 1.69 -8.74
CA PHE A 62 0.36 2.36 -8.99
C PHE A 62 1.22 1.56 -9.97
N GLY A 63 1.26 0.24 -9.85
CA GLY A 63 1.95 -0.62 -10.82
C GLY A 63 1.38 -0.48 -12.24
N PHE A 64 0.05 -0.40 -12.37
CA PHE A 64 -0.61 -0.17 -13.65
C PHE A 64 -0.26 1.20 -14.23
N ARG A 65 -0.44 2.28 -13.44
CA ARG A 65 -0.12 3.65 -13.85
C ARG A 65 1.35 3.84 -14.22
N LEU A 66 2.27 3.20 -13.51
CA LEU A 66 3.71 3.26 -13.81
C LEU A 66 3.99 2.76 -15.23
N ARG A 67 3.41 1.62 -15.61
CA ARG A 67 3.60 1.05 -16.95
C ARG A 67 3.05 1.96 -18.04
N GLN A 68 1.88 2.55 -17.83
CA GLN A 68 1.30 3.51 -18.77
C GLN A 68 2.17 4.76 -18.89
N ALA A 69 2.63 5.31 -17.77
CA ALA A 69 3.49 6.49 -17.77
C ALA A 69 4.85 6.25 -18.45
N LEU A 70 5.38 5.02 -18.40
CA LEU A 70 6.63 4.65 -19.07
C LEU A 70 6.45 4.34 -20.56
N ALA A 71 5.27 3.89 -20.98
CA ALA A 71 5.03 3.36 -22.33
C ALA A 71 4.23 4.31 -23.24
N GLU A 72 3.47 5.24 -22.67
CA GLU A 72 2.53 6.08 -23.42
C GLU A 72 2.88 7.57 -23.29
N ASP A 73 2.97 8.27 -24.42
CA ASP A 73 3.16 9.72 -24.46
C ASP A 73 1.90 10.44 -23.94
N HIS A 74 2.09 11.44 -23.07
CA HIS A 74 1.02 12.29 -22.52
C HIS A 74 -0.14 11.51 -21.86
N HIS A 75 0.17 10.37 -21.22
CA HIS A 75 -0.84 9.55 -20.55
C HIS A 75 -1.64 10.33 -19.48
N VAL A 76 -2.96 10.18 -19.50
CA VAL A 76 -3.86 10.75 -18.48
C VAL A 76 -4.09 9.75 -17.36
N ILE A 77 -3.51 10.03 -16.20
CA ILE A 77 -3.59 9.18 -15.01
C ILE A 77 -5.04 9.01 -14.55
N GLN A 78 -5.54 7.77 -14.57
CA GLN A 78 -6.89 7.45 -14.14
C GLN A 78 -7.03 7.51 -12.61
N PRO A 79 -8.01 8.24 -12.04
CA PRO A 79 -8.27 8.24 -10.61
C PRO A 79 -8.93 6.92 -10.16
N PHE A 80 -8.89 6.65 -8.85
CA PHE A 80 -9.73 5.62 -8.23
C PHE A 80 -10.31 6.17 -6.93
N ASP A 81 -11.47 5.66 -6.55
CA ASP A 81 -12.17 6.05 -5.33
C ASP A 81 -11.96 4.98 -4.26
N GLN A 82 -10.99 5.23 -3.37
CA GLN A 82 -10.65 4.32 -2.29
C GLN A 82 -11.84 4.02 -1.36
N GLU A 83 -12.76 4.98 -1.17
CA GLU A 83 -13.89 4.81 -0.25
C GLU A 83 -14.95 3.87 -0.85
N ARG A 84 -15.04 3.83 -2.19
CA ARG A 84 -15.88 2.85 -2.89
C ARG A 84 -15.28 1.45 -2.91
N TRP A 85 -13.96 1.32 -2.74
CA TRP A 85 -13.25 0.04 -2.75
C TRP A 85 -13.13 -0.56 -1.35
N ALA A 86 -13.15 0.28 -0.31
CA ALA A 86 -13.00 -0.13 1.08
C ALA A 86 -14.11 -1.02 1.70
N PRO A 87 -15.39 -1.03 1.26
CA PRO A 87 -16.44 -1.81 1.94
C PRO A 87 -16.12 -3.29 2.21
N PRO A 88 -15.54 -4.06 1.28
CA PRO A 88 -15.16 -5.45 1.54
C PRO A 88 -13.96 -5.62 2.49
N TYR A 89 -13.14 -4.61 2.76
CA TYR A 89 -11.90 -4.79 3.52
C TYR A 89 -12.14 -5.37 4.92
N ALA A 90 -13.30 -5.09 5.51
CA ALA A 90 -13.65 -5.56 6.84
C ALA A 90 -13.75 -7.09 6.98
N SER A 91 -13.94 -7.81 5.86
CA SER A 91 -14.04 -9.27 5.82
C SER A 91 -12.80 -9.95 5.23
N LEU A 92 -11.80 -9.19 4.77
CA LEU A 92 -10.58 -9.74 4.19
C LEU A 92 -9.57 -10.15 5.26
N ASP A 93 -8.59 -10.96 4.86
CA ASP A 93 -7.51 -11.40 5.71
C ASP A 93 -6.30 -10.45 5.59
N ALA A 94 -5.73 -10.05 6.73
CA ALA A 94 -4.60 -9.12 6.76
C ALA A 94 -3.31 -9.74 6.19
N ASP A 95 -3.12 -11.04 6.35
CA ASP A 95 -1.93 -11.74 5.84
C ASP A 95 -2.00 -11.89 4.33
N ALA A 96 -3.19 -12.17 3.79
CA ALA A 96 -3.44 -12.16 2.35
C ALA A 96 -3.18 -10.78 1.73
N ALA A 97 -3.60 -9.71 2.40
CA ALA A 97 -3.31 -8.34 1.94
C ALA A 97 -1.80 -8.05 1.92
N ILE A 98 -1.05 -8.41 2.98
CA ILE A 98 0.41 -8.26 3.03
C ILE A 98 1.09 -9.08 1.92
N ALA A 99 0.67 -10.33 1.72
CA ALA A 99 1.23 -11.20 0.68
C ALA A 99 1.00 -10.62 -0.72
N THR A 100 -0.20 -10.09 -0.97
CA THR A 100 -0.56 -9.43 -2.24
C THR A 100 0.29 -8.19 -2.48
N PHE A 101 0.39 -7.31 -1.47
CA PHE A 101 1.27 -6.14 -1.53
C PHE A 101 2.72 -6.53 -1.81
N ALA A 102 3.25 -7.53 -1.10
CA ALA A 102 4.64 -7.98 -1.26
C ALA A 102 4.92 -8.51 -2.67
N ALA A 103 4.02 -9.32 -3.22
CA ALA A 103 4.16 -9.87 -4.56
C ALA A 103 4.14 -8.78 -5.63
N LEU A 104 3.17 -7.86 -5.57
CA LEU A 104 3.06 -6.74 -6.50
C LEU A 104 4.26 -5.80 -6.41
N ARG A 105 4.69 -5.48 -5.19
CA ARG A 105 5.85 -4.63 -4.94
C ARG A 105 7.12 -5.23 -5.54
N SER A 106 7.37 -6.52 -5.30
CA SER A 106 8.51 -7.24 -5.86
C SER A 106 8.51 -7.19 -7.39
N TRP A 107 7.35 -7.43 -8.00
CA TRP A 107 7.18 -7.36 -9.44
C TRP A 107 7.38 -5.95 -10.00
N ASN A 108 6.88 -4.93 -9.30
CA ASN A 108 7.00 -3.53 -9.71
C ASN A 108 8.45 -3.02 -9.62
N ILE A 109 9.23 -3.48 -8.64
CA ILE A 109 10.66 -3.13 -8.49
C ILE A 109 11.53 -3.76 -9.57
N ALA A 110 11.13 -4.93 -10.10
CA ALA A 110 11.90 -5.62 -11.13
C ALA A 110 11.80 -4.99 -12.53
N LEU A 111 10.92 -4.00 -12.72
CA LEU A 111 10.80 -3.20 -13.94
C LEU A 111 11.75 -2.01 -13.94
#